data_AF-A0A1Q7LG45-F1
#
_entry.id   AF-A0A1Q7LG45-F1
#
_cell.length_a   1.000
_cell.length_b   1.000
_cell.length_c   1.000
_cell.angle_alpha   90.00
_cell.angle_beta   90.00
_cell.angle_gamma   90.00
#
_symmetry.space_group_name_H-M   'P 1'
#
loop_
_entity.id
_entity.type
_entity.pdbx_description
1 polymer ?
#
loop_
_entity_poly.entity_id
_entity_poly.type
_entity_poly.pdbx_seq_one_letter_code
_entity_poly.pdbx_strand_id
1 'polypeptide(L)'
;MQPVVVRDTALEQHAGRLELKTLEQEAQIEELQDRLDDARREVVRAMAKLQSLATRAEAASGMAEAEIALEALRSANGSGGGSSAASPELTQGAQLLQLATAEFDKQNYAGALYLATQAKNAAAAGQGRVTSERGTPRTGEIPFALPLHLQTTGRANVREGPGGNFRVSYTLDGGAALTAYAYVDQWVRVADESDRPGWIHQGLIGRRP
;
A
#
# COMPACT_ATOMS: atom_id res chain seq x y z
N MET A 1 -19.52 19.57 40.38
CA MET A 1 -19.01 18.19 40.26
C MET A 1 -18.05 18.15 39.07
N GLN A 2 -16.75 17.90 39.28
CA GLN A 2 -15.82 17.64 38.18
C GLN A 2 -15.93 16.14 37.82
N PRO A 3 -15.99 15.78 36.53
CA PRO A 3 -15.98 14.38 36.12
C PRO A 3 -14.61 13.76 36.46
N VAL A 4 -14.61 12.72 37.30
CA VAL A 4 -13.44 11.91 37.59
C VAL A 4 -13.14 11.09 36.33
N VAL A 5 -12.06 11.44 35.63
CA VAL A 5 -11.54 10.63 34.52
C VAL A 5 -10.97 9.36 35.14
N VAL A 6 -11.72 8.26 35.05
CA VAL A 6 -11.24 6.93 35.46
C VAL A 6 -10.22 6.49 34.41
N ARG A 7 -8.93 6.60 34.73
CA ARG A 7 -7.85 6.01 33.93
C ARG A 7 -7.96 4.49 34.02
N ASP A 8 -8.34 3.85 32.93
CA ASP A 8 -8.33 2.39 32.86
C ASP A 8 -6.90 1.94 32.56
N THR A 9 -6.14 1.69 33.63
CA THR A 9 -4.74 1.26 33.58
C THR A 9 -4.52 0.02 32.72
N ALA A 10 -5.54 -0.83 32.54
CA ALA A 10 -5.44 -2.02 31.70
C ALA A 10 -5.44 -1.67 30.19
N LEU A 11 -6.26 -0.70 29.78
CA LEU A 11 -6.26 -0.18 28.42
C LEU A 11 -4.96 0.56 28.10
N GLU A 12 -4.46 1.37 29.03
CA GLU A 12 -3.16 2.06 28.88
C GLU A 12 -2.01 1.06 28.72
N GLN A 13 -1.99 -0.02 29.51
CA GLN A 13 -0.99 -1.08 29.37
C GLN A 13 -1.11 -1.84 28.04
N HIS A 14 -2.33 -2.10 27.57
CA HIS A 14 -2.53 -2.78 26.29
C HIS A 14 -2.08 -1.89 25.12
N ALA A 15 -2.44 -0.61 25.14
CA ALA A 15 -2.00 0.38 24.17
C ALA A 15 -0.46 0.47 24.12
N GLY A 16 0.20 0.58 25.28
CA GLY A 16 1.67 0.61 25.32
C GLY A 16 2.34 -0.65 24.76
N ARG A 17 1.74 -1.84 24.92
CA ARG A 17 2.27 -3.06 24.28
C ARG A 17 2.07 -3.07 22.77
N LEU A 18 0.95 -2.54 22.28
CA LEU A 18 0.70 -2.42 20.84
C LEU A 18 1.67 -1.42 20.22
N GLU A 19 1.94 -0.29 20.86
CA GLU A 19 2.94 0.70 20.44
C GLU A 19 4.33 0.07 20.31
N LEU A 20 4.77 -0.69 21.31
CA LEU A 20 6.06 -1.40 21.25
C LEU A 20 6.12 -2.39 20.08
N LYS A 21 5.02 -3.10 19.80
CA LYS A 21 4.94 -4.04 18.68
C LYS A 21 4.98 -3.32 17.33
N THR A 22 4.36 -2.15 17.22
CA THR A 22 4.45 -1.31 16.03
C THR A 22 5.90 -0.88 15.79
N LEU A 23 6.60 -0.40 16.82
CA LEU A 23 8.02 -0.01 16.71
C LEU A 23 8.93 -1.18 16.31
N GLU A 24 8.68 -2.37 16.85
CA GLU A 24 9.41 -3.59 16.46
C GLU A 24 9.17 -3.94 14.98
N GLN A 25 7.92 -3.86 14.52
CA GLN A 25 7.57 -4.12 13.12
C GLN A 25 8.16 -3.07 12.17
N GLU A 26 8.19 -1.81 12.57
CA GLU A 26 8.84 -0.73 11.81
C GLU A 26 10.34 -1.00 11.64
N ALA A 27 11.04 -1.37 12.71
CA ALA A 27 12.45 -1.74 12.63
C ALA A 27 12.71 -2.97 11.74
N GLN A 28 11.82 -3.97 11.77
CA GLN A 28 11.91 -5.13 10.87
C GLN A 28 11.68 -4.75 9.40
N ILE A 29 10.75 -3.83 9.12
CA ILE A 29 10.50 -3.34 7.76
C ILE A 29 11.74 -2.60 7.24
N GLU A 30 12.34 -1.74 8.05
CA GLU A 30 13.57 -1.00 7.70
C GLU A 30 14.72 -1.97 7.37
N GLU A 31 14.97 -2.97 8.22
CA GLU A 31 15.99 -3.98 7.96
C GLU A 31 15.74 -4.78 6.67
N LEU A 32 14.49 -5.14 6.38
CA LEU A 32 14.13 -5.84 5.15
C LEU A 32 14.30 -4.96 3.91
N GLN A 33 14.03 -3.66 4.02
CA GLN A 33 14.25 -2.70 2.94
C GLN A 33 15.74 -2.56 2.62
N ASP A 34 16.59 -2.44 3.64
CA ASP A 34 18.05 -2.37 3.48
C ASP A 34 18.61 -3.63 2.80
N ARG A 35 18.18 -4.82 3.27
CA ARG A 35 18.59 -6.09 2.65
C ARG A 35 18.14 -6.20 1.19
N LEU A 36 16.93 -5.73 0.88
CA LEU A 36 16.43 -5.71 -0.50
C LEU A 36 17.26 -4.78 -1.39
N ASP A 37 17.63 -3.61 -0.88
CA ASP A 37 18.45 -2.64 -1.59
C ASP A 37 19.87 -3.18 -1.85
N ASP A 38 20.48 -3.86 -0.89
CA ASP A 38 21.77 -4.52 -1.07
C ASP A 38 21.72 -5.66 -2.09
N ALA A 39 20.69 -6.50 -2.02
CA ALA A 39 20.48 -7.56 -3.00
C ALA A 39 20.30 -6.98 -4.42
N ARG A 40 19.56 -5.87 -4.55
CA ARG A 40 19.36 -5.18 -5.83
C ARG A 40 20.67 -4.65 -6.39
N ARG A 41 21.52 -4.03 -5.56
CA ARG A 41 22.85 -3.55 -5.96
C ARG A 41 23.72 -4.70 -6.46
N GLU A 42 23.66 -5.87 -5.84
CA GLU A 42 24.42 -7.04 -6.28
C GLU A 42 23.95 -7.56 -7.65
N VAL A 43 22.64 -7.61 -7.90
CA VAL A 43 22.09 -7.97 -9.22
C VAL A 43 22.58 -7.00 -10.29
N VAL A 44 22.52 -5.69 -10.03
CA VAL A 44 22.99 -4.65 -10.96
C VAL A 44 24.48 -4.78 -11.24
N ARG A 45 25.30 -5.05 -10.21
CA ARG A 45 26.74 -5.28 -10.33
C ARG A 45 27.04 -6.52 -11.18
N ALA A 46 26.31 -7.61 -10.98
CA ALA A 46 26.43 -8.82 -11.77
C ALA A 46 26.10 -8.57 -13.25
N MET A 47 25.02 -7.81 -13.53
CA MET A 47 24.64 -7.42 -14.89
C MET A 47 25.72 -6.58 -15.59
N ALA A 48 26.36 -5.65 -14.88
CA ALA A 48 27.48 -4.87 -15.40
C ALA A 48 28.65 -5.76 -15.80
N LYS A 49 29.00 -6.73 -14.95
CA LYS A 49 30.12 -7.64 -15.18
C LYS A 49 29.88 -8.60 -16.35
N LEU A 50 28.63 -9.04 -16.52
CA LEU A 50 28.25 -10.00 -17.55
C LEU A 50 28.04 -9.36 -18.94
N GLN A 51 28.19 -8.03 -19.07
CA GLN A 51 27.91 -7.29 -20.31
C GLN A 51 26.58 -7.74 -20.93
N SER A 52 25.54 -7.80 -20.11
CA SER A 52 24.22 -8.27 -20.51
C SER A 52 23.71 -7.53 -21.76
N LEU A 53 23.08 -8.27 -22.68
CA LEU A 53 22.77 -7.88 -24.06
C LEU A 53 21.78 -6.70 -24.23
N ALA A 54 21.30 -6.10 -23.14
CA ALA A 54 20.38 -4.97 -23.21
C ALA A 54 21.04 -3.79 -23.93
N THR A 55 20.35 -3.24 -24.92
CA THR A 55 20.88 -2.12 -25.70
C THR A 55 20.63 -0.78 -25.01
N ARG A 56 21.43 0.24 -25.34
CA ARG A 56 21.18 1.62 -24.89
C ARG A 56 19.76 2.09 -25.22
N ALA A 57 19.27 1.76 -26.41
CA ALA A 57 17.93 2.15 -26.86
C ALA A 57 16.83 1.48 -26.02
N GLU A 58 17.00 0.19 -25.71
CA GLU A 58 16.07 -0.57 -24.89
C GLU A 58 16.02 -0.04 -23.46
N ALA A 59 17.19 0.22 -22.84
CA ALA A 59 17.26 0.81 -21.50
C ALA A 59 16.62 2.20 -21.46
N ALA A 60 16.88 3.05 -22.45
CA ALA A 60 16.25 4.37 -22.55
C ALA A 60 14.73 4.27 -22.69
N SER A 61 14.23 3.33 -23.50
CA SER A 61 12.79 3.08 -23.65
C SER A 61 12.17 2.64 -22.33
N GLY A 62 12.77 1.65 -21.65
CA GLY A 62 12.29 1.17 -20.37
C GLY A 62 12.24 2.25 -19.29
N MET A 63 13.27 3.11 -19.24
CA MET A 63 13.30 4.27 -18.32
C MET A 63 12.19 5.27 -18.61
N ALA A 64 11.96 5.61 -19.89
CA ALA A 64 10.89 6.52 -20.28
C ALA A 64 9.50 5.94 -19.95
N GLU A 65 9.28 4.64 -20.19
CA GLU A 65 8.04 3.98 -19.79
C GLU A 65 7.81 4.01 -18.28
N ALA A 66 8.86 3.80 -17.48
CA ALA A 66 8.80 3.88 -16.03
C ALA A 66 8.45 5.29 -15.55
N GLU A 67 9.06 6.32 -16.15
CA GLU A 67 8.77 7.72 -15.84
C GLU A 67 7.31 8.09 -16.15
N ILE A 68 6.79 7.68 -17.31
CA ILE A 68 5.38 7.88 -17.69
C ILE A 68 4.45 7.18 -16.68
N ALA A 69 4.78 5.95 -16.27
CA ALA A 69 3.98 5.22 -15.29
C ALA A 69 3.94 5.93 -13.92
N LEU A 70 5.06 6.48 -13.47
CA LEU A 70 5.16 7.23 -12.21
C LEU A 70 4.39 8.56 -12.28
N GLU A 71 4.44 9.26 -13.42
CA GLU A 71 3.68 10.50 -13.61
C GLU A 71 2.16 10.24 -13.67
N ALA A 72 1.76 9.15 -14.32
CA ALA A 72 0.37 8.69 -14.31
C ALA A 72 -0.11 8.34 -12.89
N LEU A 73 0.74 7.72 -12.05
CA LEU A 73 0.42 7.47 -10.65
C LEU A 73 0.32 8.77 -9.84
N ARG A 74 1.25 9.71 -10.04
CA ARG A 74 1.26 11.01 -9.35
C ARG A 74 0.01 11.83 -9.66
N SER A 75 -0.37 11.92 -10.93
CA SER A 75 -1.58 12.62 -11.37
C SER A 75 -2.86 11.96 -10.83
N ALA A 76 -2.89 10.62 -10.77
CA ALA A 76 -3.99 9.90 -10.15
C ALA A 76 -4.12 10.22 -8.64
N ASN A 77 -3.01 10.26 -7.89
CA ASN A 77 -3.00 10.63 -6.47
C ASN A 77 -3.39 12.09 -6.21
N GLY A 78 -3.01 13.03 -7.09
CA GLY A 78 -3.35 14.45 -6.94
C GLY A 78 -4.83 14.79 -7.17
N SER A 79 -5.61 13.86 -7.73
CA SER A 79 -7.03 14.06 -8.06
C SER A 79 -8.01 13.70 -6.93
N GLY A 80 -7.54 13.02 -5.88
CA GLY A 80 -8.34 12.66 -4.70
C GLY A 80 -8.06 13.61 -3.53
N GLY A 81 -9.02 14.46 -3.16
CA GLY A 81 -8.88 15.52 -2.16
C GLY A 81 -8.72 15.08 -0.70
N GLY A 82 -7.92 14.06 -0.39
CA GLY A 82 -7.65 13.59 0.96
C GLY A 82 -6.25 13.00 1.12
N SER A 83 -5.46 13.61 2.01
CA SER A 83 -4.19 13.13 2.56
C SER A 83 -3.02 12.99 1.56
N SER A 84 -2.20 14.04 1.50
CA SER A 84 -0.96 14.20 0.72
C SER A 84 0.23 13.33 1.15
N ALA A 85 0.00 12.13 1.69
CA ALA A 85 1.10 11.18 1.87
C ALA A 85 1.45 10.62 0.48
N ALA A 86 2.62 10.97 -0.05
CA ALA A 86 3.12 10.37 -1.28
C ALA A 86 3.06 8.83 -1.14
N SER A 87 2.38 8.14 -2.06
CA SER A 87 2.24 6.68 -1.94
C SER A 87 3.64 6.05 -1.87
N PRO A 88 3.84 5.02 -1.02
CA PRO A 88 5.15 4.43 -0.81
C PRO A 88 5.79 3.95 -2.12
N GLU A 89 4.97 3.51 -3.08
CA GLU A 89 5.38 3.05 -4.41
C GLU A 89 5.81 4.19 -5.33
N LEU A 90 5.22 5.39 -5.17
CA LEU A 90 5.69 6.58 -5.90
C LEU A 90 7.10 6.96 -5.42
N THR A 91 7.34 6.93 -4.11
CA THR A 91 8.66 7.20 -3.51
C THR A 91 9.68 6.13 -3.92
N GLN A 92 9.32 4.85 -3.78
CA GLN A 92 10.18 3.73 -4.17
C GLN A 92 10.49 3.75 -5.67
N GLY A 93 9.48 3.95 -6.52
CA GLY A 93 9.65 4.01 -7.97
C GLY A 93 10.54 5.18 -8.40
N ALA A 94 10.41 6.35 -7.78
CA ALA A 94 11.29 7.49 -8.03
C ALA A 94 12.75 7.19 -7.66
N GLN A 95 12.99 6.56 -6.51
CA GLN A 95 14.34 6.14 -6.09
C GLN A 95 14.95 5.12 -7.07
N LEU A 96 14.16 4.14 -7.52
CA LEU A 96 14.60 3.16 -8.52
C LEU A 96 14.95 3.81 -9.85
N LEU A 97 14.17 4.81 -10.29
CA LEU A 97 14.46 5.56 -11.51
C LEU A 97 15.77 6.36 -11.40
N GLN A 98 16.04 6.97 -10.24
CA GLN A 98 17.31 7.64 -9.98
C GLN A 98 18.50 6.67 -10.08
N LEU A 99 18.37 5.47 -9.51
CA LEU A 99 19.38 4.43 -9.64
C LEU A 99 19.54 3.96 -11.10
N ALA A 100 18.44 3.83 -11.84
CA ALA A 100 18.46 3.46 -13.26
C ALA A 100 19.25 4.49 -14.08
N THR A 101 19.04 5.78 -13.84
CA THR A 101 19.80 6.87 -14.47
C THR A 101 21.29 6.76 -14.18
N ALA A 102 21.65 6.53 -12.91
CA ALA A 102 23.06 6.37 -12.53
C ALA A 102 23.74 5.17 -13.21
N GLU A 103 23.02 4.06 -13.43
CA GLU A 103 23.53 2.90 -14.15
C GLU A 103 23.58 3.12 -15.67
N PHE A 104 22.63 3.87 -16.22
CA PHE A 104 22.62 4.26 -17.63
C PHE A 104 23.83 5.13 -17.98
N ASP A 105 24.17 6.09 -17.11
CA ASP A 105 25.35 6.95 -17.26
C ASP A 105 26.67 6.17 -17.23
N LYS A 106 26.72 5.08 -16.43
CA LYS A 106 27.84 4.13 -16.40
C LYS A 106 27.85 3.16 -17.58
N GLN A 107 26.92 3.29 -18.52
CA GLN A 107 26.71 2.38 -19.66
C GLN A 107 26.32 0.95 -19.25
N ASN A 108 25.87 0.75 -18.01
CA ASN A 108 25.27 -0.50 -17.56
C ASN A 108 23.79 -0.53 -17.96
N TYR A 109 23.54 -0.63 -19.27
CA TYR A 109 22.18 -0.57 -19.83
C TYR A 109 21.28 -1.69 -19.32
N ALA A 110 21.84 -2.87 -19.05
CA ALA A 110 21.12 -3.98 -18.44
C ALA A 110 20.64 -3.67 -17.02
N GLY A 111 21.53 -3.15 -16.17
CA GLY A 111 21.18 -2.71 -14.83
C GLY A 111 20.15 -1.57 -14.85
N ALA A 112 20.32 -0.60 -15.75
CA ALA A 112 19.37 0.49 -15.95
C ALA A 112 17.98 -0.01 -16.36
N LEU A 113 17.89 -0.92 -17.34
CA LEU A 113 16.64 -1.51 -17.79
C LEU A 113 15.95 -2.32 -16.68
N TYR A 114 16.72 -3.10 -15.92
CA TYR A 114 16.20 -3.84 -14.77
C TYR A 114 15.58 -2.90 -13.73
N LEU A 115 16.31 -1.87 -13.32
CA LEU A 115 15.84 -0.87 -12.35
C LEU A 115 14.61 -0.10 -12.85
N ALA A 116 14.59 0.27 -14.13
CA ALA A 116 13.45 0.91 -14.76
C ALA A 116 12.21 -0.01 -14.76
N THR A 117 12.39 -1.29 -15.05
CA THR A 117 11.31 -2.28 -14.98
C THR A 117 10.76 -2.41 -13.56
N GLN A 118 11.63 -2.43 -12.54
CA GLN A 118 11.23 -2.43 -11.13
C GLN A 118 10.44 -1.16 -10.77
N ALA A 119 10.90 0.02 -11.22
CA ALA A 119 10.21 1.29 -11.00
C ALA A 119 8.80 1.30 -11.65
N LYS A 120 8.70 0.82 -12.88
CA LYS A 120 7.42 0.68 -13.61
C LYS A 120 6.46 -0.25 -12.87
N ASN A 121 6.94 -1.38 -12.36
CA ASN A 121 6.12 -2.33 -11.60
C ASN A 121 5.63 -1.73 -10.28
N ALA A 122 6.47 -0.96 -9.57
CA ALA A 122 6.04 -0.22 -8.38
C ALA A 122 4.94 0.79 -8.74
N ALA A 123 5.09 1.54 -9.83
CA ALA A 123 4.07 2.47 -10.30
C ALA A 123 2.74 1.77 -10.64
N ALA A 124 2.79 0.62 -11.32
CA ALA A 124 1.61 -0.18 -11.65
C ALA A 124 0.89 -0.70 -10.39
N ALA A 125 1.64 -1.16 -9.38
CA ALA A 125 1.08 -1.54 -8.08
C ALA A 125 0.37 -0.34 -7.41
N GLY A 126 0.98 0.84 -7.51
CA GLY A 126 0.40 2.11 -7.07
C GLY A 126 -0.94 2.43 -7.75
N GLN A 127 -1.00 2.28 -9.07
CA GLN A 127 -2.21 2.55 -9.86
C GLN A 127 -3.34 1.59 -9.50
N GLY A 128 -3.04 0.30 -9.31
CA GLY A 128 -4.02 -0.70 -8.87
C GLY A 128 -4.75 -0.25 -7.61
N ARG A 129 -4.02 0.29 -6.63
CA ARG A 129 -4.63 0.84 -5.41
C ARG A 129 -5.56 2.02 -5.69
N VAL A 130 -5.10 3.01 -6.46
CA VAL A 130 -5.92 4.19 -6.79
C VAL A 130 -7.21 3.76 -7.50
N THR A 131 -7.13 2.76 -8.37
CA THR A 131 -8.32 2.24 -9.06
C THR A 131 -9.34 1.59 -8.11
N SER A 132 -8.88 0.92 -7.05
CA SER A 132 -9.73 0.35 -5.98
C SER A 132 -10.20 1.40 -4.96
N GLU A 133 -9.50 2.53 -4.87
CA GLU A 133 -9.87 3.70 -4.08
C GLU A 133 -10.87 4.64 -4.79
N ARG A 134 -11.30 4.34 -6.03
CA ARG A 134 -12.25 5.16 -6.83
C ARG A 134 -13.66 5.33 -6.24
N GLY A 135 -13.92 4.92 -5.01
CA GLY A 135 -15.06 5.45 -4.25
C GLY A 135 -14.70 6.85 -3.75
N THR A 136 -15.54 7.86 -3.99
CA THR A 136 -15.32 9.21 -3.46
C THR A 136 -15.08 9.12 -1.93
N PRO A 137 -13.88 9.48 -1.43
CA PRO A 137 -13.59 9.37 -0.01
C PRO A 137 -14.62 10.17 0.77
N ARG A 138 -15.26 9.54 1.76
CA ARG A 138 -16.22 10.26 2.60
C ARG A 138 -15.44 11.15 3.57
N THR A 139 -16.02 12.27 3.98
CA THR A 139 -15.41 13.16 4.98
C THR A 139 -15.08 12.38 6.25
N GLY A 140 -13.81 12.45 6.70
CA GLY A 140 -13.33 11.74 7.90
C GLY A 140 -12.81 10.32 7.66
N GLU A 141 -12.79 9.85 6.41
CA GLU A 141 -12.18 8.56 6.04
C GLU A 141 -10.65 8.61 6.14
N ILE A 142 -10.08 7.67 6.88
CA ILE A 142 -8.62 7.51 7.01
C ILE A 142 -8.21 6.30 6.15
N PRO A 143 -7.50 6.50 5.02
CA PRO A 143 -7.05 5.40 4.19
C PRO A 143 -5.95 4.58 4.90
N PHE A 144 -5.94 3.27 4.67
CA PHE A 144 -4.79 2.45 5.04
C PHE A 144 -3.64 2.73 4.06
N ALA A 145 -2.41 2.69 4.56
CA ALA A 145 -1.22 2.84 3.70
C ALA A 145 -1.15 1.76 2.60
N LEU A 146 -1.61 0.54 2.93
CA LEU A 146 -1.76 -0.58 2.01
C LEU A 146 -3.13 -1.26 2.25
N PRO A 147 -3.78 -1.78 1.20
CA PRO A 147 -4.98 -2.59 1.39
C PRO A 147 -4.71 -3.79 2.29
N LEU A 148 -5.60 -4.05 3.24
CA LEU A 148 -5.46 -5.16 4.17
C LEU A 148 -6.29 -6.35 3.69
N HIS A 149 -5.65 -7.51 3.55
CA HIS A 149 -6.35 -8.76 3.27
C HIS A 149 -6.91 -9.36 4.55
N LEU A 150 -8.22 -9.36 4.64
CA LEU A 150 -8.98 -9.76 5.82
C LEU A 150 -9.95 -10.88 5.48
N GLN A 151 -10.58 -11.42 6.51
CA GLN A 151 -11.69 -12.33 6.39
C GLN A 151 -12.76 -12.01 7.43
N THR A 152 -14.01 -12.34 7.16
CA THR A 152 -15.06 -12.27 8.17
C THR A 152 -14.85 -13.33 9.25
N THR A 153 -15.02 -12.97 10.52
CA THR A 153 -14.90 -13.91 11.65
C THR A 153 -16.17 -14.74 11.88
N GLY A 154 -17.27 -14.33 11.28
CA GLY A 154 -18.58 -14.96 11.35
C GLY A 154 -19.53 -14.32 10.35
N ARG A 155 -20.84 -14.52 10.53
CA ARG A 155 -21.83 -13.84 9.68
C ARG A 155 -21.75 -12.33 9.89
N ALA A 156 -21.50 -11.59 8.82
CA ALA A 156 -21.27 -10.15 8.89
C ALA A 156 -22.13 -9.38 7.88
N ASN A 157 -22.75 -8.30 8.36
CA ASN A 157 -23.51 -7.40 7.50
C ASN A 157 -22.59 -6.35 6.90
N VAL A 158 -22.65 -6.24 5.57
CA VAL A 158 -22.01 -5.17 4.81
C VAL A 158 -23.04 -4.10 4.50
N ARG A 159 -22.72 -2.86 4.85
CA ARG A 159 -23.63 -1.70 4.79
C ARG A 159 -23.19 -0.69 3.75
N GLU A 160 -24.12 0.15 3.31
CA GLU A 160 -23.87 1.21 2.34
C GLU A 160 -23.00 2.37 2.89
N GLY A 161 -22.90 2.50 4.21
CA GLY A 161 -22.11 3.54 4.89
C GLY A 161 -21.63 3.14 6.29
N PRO A 162 -20.71 3.93 6.88
CA PRO A 162 -20.12 3.67 8.18
C PRO A 162 -21.13 3.99 9.30
N GLY A 163 -21.83 2.97 9.80
CA GLY A 163 -22.76 3.14 10.92
C GLY A 163 -23.90 2.13 10.94
N GLY A 164 -24.49 1.95 12.13
CA GLY A 164 -25.64 1.06 12.31
C GLY A 164 -26.93 1.53 11.62
N ASN A 165 -27.03 2.83 11.33
CA ASN A 165 -28.20 3.45 10.71
C ASN A 165 -28.23 3.32 9.18
N PHE A 166 -27.12 2.91 8.56
CA PHE A 166 -27.06 2.68 7.11
C PHE A 166 -27.71 1.36 6.74
N ARG A 167 -28.36 1.30 5.57
CA ARG A 167 -28.96 0.07 5.04
C ARG A 167 -27.91 -1.04 4.89
N VAL A 168 -28.30 -2.27 5.21
CA VAL A 168 -27.51 -3.47 4.88
C VAL A 168 -27.64 -3.72 3.38
N SER A 169 -26.51 -3.67 2.68
CA SER A 169 -26.44 -3.92 1.23
C SER A 169 -26.45 -5.43 0.95
N TYR A 170 -25.63 -6.19 1.69
CA TYR A 170 -25.56 -7.64 1.62
C TYR A 170 -24.95 -8.20 2.90
N THR A 171 -24.99 -9.53 3.04
CA THR A 171 -24.42 -10.27 4.18
C THR A 171 -23.40 -11.26 3.66
N LEU A 172 -22.33 -11.43 4.42
CA LEU A 172 -21.29 -12.42 4.18
C LEU A 172 -21.33 -13.48 5.28
N ASP A 173 -21.03 -14.73 4.93
CA ASP A 173 -20.81 -15.79 5.90
C ASP A 173 -19.40 -15.70 6.49
N GLY A 174 -19.12 -16.47 7.55
CA GLY A 174 -17.80 -16.52 8.17
C GLY A 174 -16.74 -17.10 7.24
N GLY A 175 -15.53 -16.55 7.28
CA GLY A 175 -14.41 -16.94 6.42
C GLY A 175 -14.43 -16.29 5.02
N ALA A 176 -15.40 -15.43 4.72
CA ALA A 176 -15.43 -14.71 3.45
C ALA A 176 -14.25 -13.74 3.36
N ALA A 177 -13.51 -13.81 2.25
CA ALA A 177 -12.35 -12.95 2.03
C ALA A 177 -12.77 -11.51 1.69
N LEU A 178 -11.99 -10.56 2.22
CA LEU A 178 -12.21 -9.14 2.07
C LEU A 178 -10.89 -8.43 1.82
N THR A 179 -10.95 -7.33 1.08
CA THR A 179 -9.86 -6.35 1.00
C THR A 179 -10.33 -5.05 1.63
N ALA A 180 -9.63 -4.57 2.66
CA ALA A 180 -9.93 -3.33 3.36
C ALA A 180 -9.08 -2.17 2.85
N TYR A 181 -9.67 -1.00 2.67
CA TYR A 181 -9.01 0.16 2.07
C TYR A 181 -8.91 1.36 3.00
N ALA A 182 -9.87 1.54 3.90
CA ALA A 182 -9.92 2.68 4.80
C ALA A 182 -10.81 2.39 6.00
N TYR A 183 -10.80 3.29 6.98
CA TYR A 183 -11.70 3.22 8.13
C TYR A 183 -12.26 4.60 8.53
N VAL A 184 -13.41 4.56 9.20
CA VAL A 184 -14.06 5.68 9.90
C VAL A 184 -14.55 5.13 11.24
N ASP A 185 -14.03 5.65 12.34
CA ASP A 185 -14.27 5.11 13.69
C ASP A 185 -14.05 3.58 13.73
N GLN A 186 -15.09 2.81 14.02
CA GLN A 186 -15.06 1.34 14.10
C GLN A 186 -15.54 0.65 12.81
N TRP A 187 -15.71 1.40 11.72
CA TRP A 187 -16.20 0.91 10.45
C TRP A 187 -15.10 0.90 9.41
N VAL A 188 -15.00 -0.21 8.68
CA VAL A 188 -13.95 -0.45 7.70
C VAL A 188 -14.58 -0.54 6.30
N ARG A 189 -14.04 0.23 5.35
CA ARG A 189 -14.42 0.16 3.94
C ARG A 189 -13.73 -1.05 3.31
N VAL A 190 -14.53 -1.96 2.77
CA VAL A 190 -14.07 -3.23 2.19
C VAL A 190 -14.63 -3.45 0.79
N ALA A 191 -13.97 -4.30 0.03
CA ALA A 191 -14.53 -5.00 -1.12
C ALA A 191 -14.45 -6.52 -0.92
N ASP A 192 -15.45 -7.25 -1.39
CA ASP A 192 -15.44 -8.72 -1.42
C ASP A 192 -14.71 -9.26 -2.66
N GLU A 193 -14.64 -10.58 -2.82
CA GLU A 193 -13.99 -11.23 -3.97
C GLU A 193 -14.64 -10.91 -5.32
N SER A 194 -15.89 -10.42 -5.32
CA SER A 194 -16.61 -9.97 -6.51
C SER A 194 -16.47 -8.46 -6.74
N ASP A 195 -15.54 -7.81 -6.04
CA ASP A 195 -15.30 -6.36 -6.05
C ASP A 195 -16.54 -5.53 -5.65
N ARG A 196 -17.46 -6.12 -4.86
CA ARG A 196 -18.61 -5.39 -4.34
C ARG A 196 -18.17 -4.57 -3.13
N PRO A 197 -18.34 -3.23 -3.15
CA PRO A 197 -17.89 -2.39 -2.06
C PRO A 197 -18.91 -2.32 -0.92
N GLY A 198 -18.43 -2.03 0.29
CA GLY A 198 -19.29 -1.64 1.41
C GLY A 198 -18.54 -1.42 2.71
N TRP A 199 -19.31 -1.28 3.80
CA TRP A 199 -18.78 -1.02 5.14
C TRP A 199 -19.11 -2.16 6.10
N ILE A 200 -18.11 -2.61 6.82
CA ILE A 200 -18.22 -3.68 7.82
C ILE A 200 -17.67 -3.18 9.16
N HIS A 201 -18.27 -3.61 10.26
CA HIS A 201 -17.80 -3.27 11.59
C HIS A 201 -16.49 -4.02 11.91
N GLN A 202 -15.49 -3.34 12.47
CA GLN A 202 -14.16 -3.90 12.71
C GLN A 202 -14.15 -5.15 13.61
N GLY A 203 -15.14 -5.31 14.49
CA GLY A 203 -15.29 -6.50 15.33
C GLY A 203 -15.73 -7.76 14.58
N LEU A 204 -16.12 -7.66 13.30
CA LEU A 204 -16.60 -8.77 12.48
C LEU A 204 -15.56 -9.23 11.43
N ILE A 205 -14.37 -8.62 11.46
CA ILE A 205 -13.26 -8.91 10.56
C ILE A 205 -12.06 -9.38 11.37
N GLY A 206 -11.27 -10.25 10.75
CA GLY A 206 -10.05 -10.81 11.32
C GLY A 206 -8.98 -10.92 10.26
N ARG A 207 -7.73 -11.10 10.71
CA ARG A 207 -6.61 -11.33 9.82
C ARG A 207 -6.86 -12.62 9.03
N ARG A 208 -6.65 -12.57 7.72
CA ARG A 208 -6.59 -13.76 6.89
C ARG A 208 -5.23 -14.46 7.14
N PRO A 209 -5.21 -15.75 7.50
CA PRO A 209 -3.97 -16.51 7.67
C PRO A 209 -3.23 -16.68 6.34
#